data_AF-A0A0N5B2B2-F1
#
_entry.id   AF-A0A0N5B2B2-F1
#
_cell.length_a   1.000
_cell.length_b   1.000
_cell.length_c   1.000
_cell.angle_alpha   90.00
_cell.angle_beta   90.00
_cell.angle_gamma   90.00
#
_symmetry.space_group_name_H-M   'P 1'
#
loop_
_entity.id
_entity.type
_entity.pdbx_description
1 polymer ?
#
loop_
_entity_poly.entity_id
_entity_poly.type
_entity_poly.pdbx_seq_one_letter_code
_entity_poly.pdbx_strand_id
1 'polypeptide(L)'
;MLENNLIFIASLMPDTVERLKISRNFNLSSRITDKLNECMPNIKLLTFYNGEIKNSVCLSAFRNLELFITGGRRRNIFEIPKTIKCIVLDHRFFYTDNRNMNFKKELVRRCCESFLKYSRTNEGTYIFFNDVTQWGKYKRLVQECLY
;
A
#
# COMPACT_ATOMS: atom_id res chain seq x y z
N MET A 1 -7.97 15.25 14.50
CA MET A 1 -7.52 14.59 15.75
C MET A 1 -6.68 13.35 15.45
N LEU A 2 -7.20 12.37 14.70
CA LEU A 2 -6.45 11.14 14.37
C LEU A 2 -5.16 11.39 13.56
N GLU A 3 -5.19 12.28 12.56
CA GLU A 3 -4.02 12.57 11.71
C GLU A 3 -2.84 13.18 12.50
N ASN A 4 -3.12 14.12 13.41
CA ASN A 4 -2.09 14.71 14.27
C ASN A 4 -1.50 13.68 15.23
N ASN A 5 -2.31 12.74 15.74
CA ASN A 5 -1.82 11.67 16.59
C ASN A 5 -0.88 10.73 15.82
N LEU A 6 -1.20 10.42 14.55
CA LEU A 6 -0.33 9.62 13.70
C LEU A 6 1.02 10.33 13.45
N ILE A 7 1.00 11.62 13.14
CA ILE A 7 2.22 12.42 12.96
C ILE A 7 3.04 12.48 14.25
N PHE A 8 2.38 12.68 15.39
CA PHE A 8 3.05 12.68 16.70
C PHE A 8 3.70 11.33 16.99
N ILE A 9 2.98 10.22 16.82
CA ILE A 9 3.55 8.87 17.01
C ILE A 9 4.72 8.65 16.06
N ALA A 10 4.58 9.05 14.79
CA ALA A 10 5.66 8.95 13.81
C ALA A 10 6.91 9.73 14.24
N SER A 11 6.75 10.91 14.82
CA SER A 11 7.88 11.72 15.32
C SER A 11 8.65 11.09 16.48
N LEU A 12 8.04 10.11 17.16
CA LEU A 12 8.69 9.34 18.23
C LEU A 12 9.39 8.08 17.72
N MET A 13 9.19 7.70 16.45
CA MET A 13 9.79 6.50 15.87
C MET A 13 11.22 6.79 15.42
N PRO A 14 12.12 5.80 15.53
CA PRO A 14 13.48 5.94 15.01
C PRO A 14 13.46 5.95 13.48
N ASP A 15 14.50 6.57 12.91
CA ASP A 15 14.71 6.60 11.45
C ASP A 15 14.98 5.20 10.86
N THR A 16 15.31 4.21 11.69
CA THR A 16 15.52 2.80 11.31
C THR A 16 14.24 2.05 10.97
N VAL A 17 13.06 2.65 11.15
CA VAL A 17 11.79 2.00 10.79
C VAL A 17 11.69 1.78 9.28
N GLU A 18 11.64 0.51 8.88
CA GLU A 18 11.48 0.12 7.47
C GLU A 18 10.05 -0.33 7.11
N ARG A 19 9.22 -0.61 8.11
CA ARG A 19 7.88 -1.19 7.92
C ARG A 19 6.84 -0.36 8.65
N LEU A 20 5.86 0.14 7.91
CA LEU A 20 4.75 0.91 8.47
C LEU A 20 3.42 0.23 8.13
N LYS A 21 2.62 -0.04 9.16
CA LYS A 21 1.26 -0.57 9.02
C LYS A 21 0.27 0.46 9.56
N ILE A 22 -0.56 0.97 8.67
CA ILE A 22 -1.67 1.87 9.02
C ILE A 22 -2.97 1.13 8.74
N SER A 23 -3.80 1.02 9.77
CA SER A 23 -5.10 0.38 9.69
C SER A 23 -6.16 1.28 10.33
N ARG A 24 -7.43 1.05 9.97
CA ARG A 24 -8.63 1.72 10.50
C ARG A 24 -8.84 3.16 10.02
N ASN A 25 -9.73 3.36 9.05
CA ASN A 25 -10.38 4.64 8.69
C ASN A 25 -9.49 5.90 8.67
N PHE A 26 -8.19 5.75 8.41
CA PHE A 26 -7.28 6.87 8.23
C PHE A 26 -7.37 7.38 6.80
N ASN A 27 -7.29 8.69 6.66
CA ASN A 27 -7.12 9.31 5.36
C ASN A 27 -5.62 9.53 5.15
N LEU A 28 -5.06 8.96 4.08
CA LEU A 28 -3.69 9.21 3.66
C LEU A 28 -3.73 10.42 2.71
N SER A 29 -3.23 11.56 3.16
CA SER A 29 -3.04 12.76 2.33
C SER A 29 -1.54 13.01 2.12
N SER A 30 -1.18 13.82 1.13
CA SER A 30 0.23 14.13 0.84
C SER A 30 0.93 14.72 2.07
N ARG A 31 0.27 15.63 2.79
CA ARG A 31 0.78 16.19 4.05
C ARG A 31 1.15 15.12 5.08
N ILE A 32 0.33 14.07 5.21
CA ILE A 32 0.59 12.99 6.15
C ILE A 32 1.76 12.14 5.66
N THR A 33 1.78 11.75 4.39
CA THR A 33 2.86 10.92 3.85
C THR A 33 4.21 11.65 3.85
N ASP A 34 4.22 12.95 3.60
CA ASP A 34 5.42 13.79 3.69
C ASP A 34 5.96 13.79 5.12
N LYS A 35 5.08 14.01 6.12
CA LYS A 35 5.48 13.99 7.52
C LYS A 35 5.92 12.60 8.00
N LEU A 36 5.25 11.54 7.53
CA LEU A 36 5.68 10.18 7.82
C LEU A 36 7.07 9.89 7.24
N ASN A 37 7.36 10.32 6.02
CA ASN A 37 8.67 10.14 5.40
C ASN A 37 9.75 11.05 6.03
N GLU A 38 9.39 12.22 6.56
CA GLU A 38 10.31 13.07 7.33
C GLU A 38 10.74 12.38 8.64
N CYS A 39 9.80 11.77 9.37
CA CYS A 39 10.11 11.10 10.63
C CYS A 39 10.74 9.71 10.43
N MET A 40 10.29 8.96 9.42
CA MET A 40 10.73 7.59 9.13
C MET A 40 11.15 7.47 7.65
N PRO A 41 12.31 8.03 7.27
CA PRO A 41 12.73 8.12 5.87
C PRO A 41 13.04 6.76 5.22
N ASN A 42 13.24 5.71 6.01
CA ASN A 42 13.67 4.39 5.52
C ASN A 42 12.51 3.40 5.30
N ILE A 43 11.26 3.86 5.28
CA ILE A 43 10.10 3.00 5.01
C ILE A 43 10.23 2.35 3.63
N LYS A 44 10.34 1.02 3.62
CA LYS A 44 10.39 0.15 2.44
C LYS A 44 9.09 -0.60 2.21
N LEU A 45 8.32 -0.83 3.27
CA LEU A 45 7.05 -1.54 3.24
C LEU A 45 5.96 -0.71 3.90
N LEU A 46 4.90 -0.40 3.13
CA LEU A 46 3.69 0.23 3.63
C LEU A 46 2.51 -0.72 3.49
N THR A 47 1.85 -1.01 4.60
CA THR A 47 0.58 -1.73 4.65
C THR A 47 -0.53 -0.76 5.02
N PHE A 48 -1.50 -0.57 4.14
CA PHE A 48 -2.60 0.38 4.32
C PHE A 48 -3.97 -0.29 4.16
N TYR A 49 -4.69 -0.45 5.28
CA TYR A 49 -5.99 -1.14 5.29
C TYR A 49 -7.13 -0.28 5.77
N ASN A 50 -8.28 -0.39 5.08
CA ASN A 50 -9.55 0.23 5.47
C ASN A 50 -9.46 1.75 5.67
N GLY A 51 -8.53 2.41 4.96
CA GLY A 51 -8.40 3.86 4.91
C GLY A 51 -8.70 4.41 3.51
N GLU A 52 -8.66 5.74 3.38
CA GLU A 52 -8.87 6.45 2.12
C GLU A 52 -7.59 7.13 1.66
N ILE A 53 -7.22 7.02 0.39
CA ILE A 53 -6.14 7.81 -0.20
C ILE A 53 -6.76 9.07 -0.80
N LYS A 54 -6.40 10.24 -0.25
CA LYS A 54 -6.97 11.54 -0.63
C LYS A 54 -6.30 12.19 -1.83
N ASN A 55 -5.04 11.86 -2.11
CA ASN A 55 -4.32 12.37 -3.27
C ASN A 55 -3.65 11.22 -4.03
N SER A 56 -3.73 11.22 -5.36
CA SER A 56 -3.17 10.14 -6.18
C SER A 56 -1.65 9.98 -5.98
N VAL A 57 -0.96 11.08 -5.73
CA VAL A 57 0.49 11.13 -5.58
C VAL A 57 0.98 10.83 -4.16
N CYS A 58 0.13 10.52 -3.17
CA CYS A 58 0.57 10.36 -1.77
C CYS A 58 1.72 9.36 -1.59
N LEU A 59 1.75 8.29 -2.38
CA LEU A 59 2.78 7.26 -2.25
C LEU A 59 4.17 7.75 -2.70
N SER A 60 4.26 8.79 -3.52
CA SER A 60 5.54 9.31 -4.03
C SER A 60 6.38 10.01 -2.96
N ALA A 61 5.77 10.40 -1.84
CA ALA A 61 6.47 10.98 -0.69
C ALA A 61 7.47 9.99 -0.07
N PHE A 62 7.17 8.69 -0.10
CA PHE A 62 8.03 7.66 0.46
C PHE A 62 9.16 7.30 -0.51
N ARG A 63 10.35 7.89 -0.29
CA ARG A 63 11.48 7.79 -1.22
C ARG A 63 12.04 6.37 -1.36
N ASN A 64 11.88 5.55 -0.33
CA ASN A 64 12.42 4.19 -0.26
C ASN A 64 11.35 3.10 -0.36
N LEU A 65 10.09 3.45 -0.65
CA LEU A 65 9.00 2.49 -0.65
C LEU A 65 9.12 1.50 -1.82
N GLU A 66 9.35 0.23 -1.49
CA GLU A 66 9.48 -0.85 -2.47
C GLU A 66 8.23 -1.73 -2.54
N LEU A 67 7.51 -1.88 -1.42
CA LEU A 67 6.38 -2.78 -1.30
C LEU A 67 5.16 -2.08 -0.70
N PHE A 68 4.05 -2.14 -1.41
CA PHE A 68 2.79 -1.57 -0.96
C PHE A 68 1.70 -2.63 -0.89
N ILE A 69 1.11 -2.80 0.30
CA ILE A 69 -0.02 -3.71 0.53
C ILE A 69 -1.23 -2.85 0.84
N THR A 70 -2.31 -3.03 0.09
CA THR A 70 -3.55 -2.30 0.32
C THR A 70 -4.78 -3.19 0.16
N GLY A 71 -5.81 -2.86 0.93
CA GLY A 71 -7.11 -3.51 0.86
C GLY A 71 -8.14 -2.72 1.64
N GLY A 72 -9.40 -2.85 1.25
CA GLY A 72 -10.49 -2.19 1.96
C GLY A 72 -11.69 -1.92 1.09
N ARG A 73 -12.71 -1.33 1.71
CA ARG A 73 -13.97 -1.00 1.05
C ARG A 73 -13.97 0.36 0.34
N ARG A 74 -12.97 1.22 0.60
CA ARG A 74 -12.90 2.59 0.06
C ARG A 74 -12.24 2.63 -1.32
N ARG A 75 -12.65 3.61 -2.14
CA ARG A 75 -12.09 3.86 -3.47
C ARG A 75 -10.78 4.63 -3.32
N ASN A 76 -9.66 3.91 -3.43
CA ASN A 76 -8.32 4.47 -3.29
C ASN A 76 -7.65 4.58 -4.67
N ILE A 77 -7.64 5.78 -5.23
CA ILE A 77 -6.89 6.06 -6.47
C ILE A 77 -5.50 6.52 -6.06
N PHE A 78 -4.49 5.82 -6.56
CA PHE A 78 -3.11 6.20 -6.38
C PHE A 78 -2.33 5.96 -7.68
N GLU A 79 -1.34 6.81 -7.89
CA GLU A 79 -0.28 6.58 -8.84
C GLU A 79 0.72 5.60 -8.24
N ILE A 80 1.41 4.84 -9.08
CA ILE A 80 2.39 3.85 -8.66
C ILE A 80 3.78 4.49 -8.83
N PRO A 81 4.45 4.91 -7.74
CA PRO A 81 5.82 5.39 -7.82
C PRO A 81 6.75 4.36 -8.45
N LYS A 82 7.75 4.84 -9.20
CA LYS A 82 8.78 3.99 -9.84
C LYS A 82 9.60 3.16 -8.85
N THR A 83 9.64 3.57 -7.59
CA THR A 83 10.34 2.87 -6.51
C THR A 83 9.62 1.59 -6.09
N ILE A 84 8.30 1.50 -6.31
CA ILE A 84 7.52 0.33 -5.94
C ILE A 84 7.84 -0.83 -6.89
N LYS A 85 8.34 -1.91 -6.31
CA LYS A 85 8.70 -3.16 -7.01
C LYS A 85 7.63 -4.23 -6.86
N CYS A 86 6.80 -4.13 -5.83
CA CYS A 86 5.73 -5.09 -5.54
C CYS A 86 4.48 -4.39 -4.99
N ILE A 87 3.30 -4.72 -5.54
CA ILE A 87 2.00 -4.31 -5.02
C ILE A 87 1.16 -5.52 -4.67
N VAL A 88 0.51 -5.47 -3.51
CA VAL A 88 -0.47 -6.46 -3.09
C VAL A 88 -1.83 -5.79 -2.92
N LEU A 89 -2.82 -6.27 -3.67
CA LEU A 89 -4.21 -5.86 -3.55
C LEU A 89 -4.99 -6.99 -2.86
N ASP A 90 -5.21 -6.86 -1.55
CA ASP A 90 -5.86 -7.89 -0.72
C ASP A 90 -7.38 -7.89 -0.90
N HIS A 91 -7.87 -8.93 -1.58
CA HIS A 91 -9.26 -9.05 -2.01
C HIS A 91 -10.24 -9.46 -0.91
N ARG A 92 -9.76 -9.80 0.30
CA ARG A 92 -10.63 -10.18 1.44
C ARG A 92 -11.63 -9.07 1.82
N PHE A 93 -11.35 -7.83 1.43
CA PHE A 93 -12.24 -6.67 1.65
C PHE A 93 -13.09 -6.29 0.44
N PHE A 94 -13.02 -7.05 -0.66
CA PHE A 94 -13.60 -6.69 -1.95
C PHE A 94 -14.99 -7.28 -2.21
N TYR A 95 -15.49 -8.21 -1.39
CA TYR A 95 -16.70 -8.97 -1.68
C TYR A 95 -18.05 -8.33 -1.28
N THR A 96 -18.07 -7.17 -0.61
CA THR A 96 -19.31 -6.70 0.05
C THR A 96 -20.02 -5.52 -0.61
N ASP A 97 -19.54 -4.93 -1.71
CA ASP A 97 -20.25 -3.81 -2.36
C ASP A 97 -20.08 -3.81 -3.89
N ASN A 98 -21.15 -4.15 -4.61
CA ASN A 98 -21.22 -4.12 -6.08
C ASN A 98 -20.92 -2.73 -6.65
N ARG A 99 -21.17 -1.65 -5.89
CA ARG A 99 -20.91 -0.27 -6.34
C ARG A 99 -19.42 0.03 -6.53
N ASN A 100 -18.53 -0.81 -6.00
CA ASN A 100 -17.07 -0.63 -6.11
C ASN A 100 -16.40 -1.61 -7.08
N MET A 101 -17.15 -2.45 -7.79
CA MET A 101 -16.59 -3.48 -8.67
C MET A 101 -15.84 -2.88 -9.87
N ASN A 102 -16.40 -1.86 -10.54
CA ASN A 102 -15.74 -1.18 -11.66
C ASN A 102 -14.44 -0.50 -11.23
N PHE A 103 -14.45 0.12 -10.05
CA PHE A 103 -13.26 0.74 -9.46
C PHE A 103 -12.13 -0.26 -9.23
N LYS A 104 -12.48 -1.44 -8.69
CA LYS A 104 -11.51 -2.51 -8.43
C LYS A 104 -10.91 -3.05 -9.71
N LYS A 105 -11.72 -3.24 -10.75
CA LYS A 105 -11.26 -3.64 -12.08
C LYS A 105 -10.28 -2.62 -12.67
N GLU A 106 -10.58 -1.33 -12.52
CA GLU A 106 -9.70 -0.25 -12.97
C GLU A 106 -8.36 -0.22 -12.22
N LEU A 107 -8.37 -0.40 -10.90
CA LEU A 107 -7.13 -0.46 -10.12
C LEU A 107 -6.27 -1.67 -10.50
N VAL A 108 -6.89 -2.84 -10.68
CA VAL A 108 -6.22 -4.05 -11.18
C VAL A 108 -5.65 -3.80 -12.58
N ARG A 109 -6.42 -3.19 -13.49
CA ARG A 109 -5.97 -2.86 -14.85
C ARG A 109 -4.72 -1.97 -14.82
N ARG A 110 -4.73 -0.90 -14.02
CA ARG A 110 -3.56 -0.01 -13.87
C ARG A 110 -2.33 -0.73 -13.35
N CYS A 111 -2.51 -1.68 -12.41
CA CYS A 111 -1.42 -2.51 -11.93
C CYS A 111 -0.92 -3.46 -13.04
N CYS A 112 -1.81 -4.08 -13.82
CA CYS A 112 -1.41 -4.89 -14.99
C CYS A 112 -0.63 -4.08 -16.03
N GLU A 113 -0.94 -2.80 -16.22
CA GLU A 113 -0.22 -1.92 -17.14
C GLU A 113 1.16 -1.50 -16.59
N SER A 114 1.32 -1.48 -15.27
CA SER A 114 2.55 -1.02 -14.60
C SER A 114 3.52 -2.16 -14.26
N PHE A 115 3.05 -3.40 -14.26
CA PHE A 115 3.84 -4.57 -13.87
C PHE A 115 3.85 -5.67 -14.93
N LEU A 116 5.00 -6.30 -15.14
CA LEU A 116 5.21 -7.37 -16.11
C LEU A 116 4.54 -8.69 -15.71
N LYS A 117 4.43 -8.94 -14.40
CA LYS A 117 3.93 -10.20 -13.85
C LYS A 117 2.95 -9.94 -12.72
N TYR A 118 2.01 -10.87 -12.56
CA TYR A 118 1.16 -10.92 -11.39
C TYR A 118 0.80 -12.37 -11.04
N SER A 119 0.49 -12.59 -9.77
CA SER A 119 -0.10 -13.83 -9.27
C SER A 119 -1.41 -13.51 -8.58
N ARG A 120 -2.37 -14.42 -8.71
CA ARG A 120 -3.64 -14.37 -7.99
C ARG A 120 -3.70 -15.54 -7.02
N THR A 121 -4.06 -15.25 -5.78
CA THR A 121 -4.29 -16.26 -4.74
C THR A 121 -5.73 -16.78 -4.79
N ASN A 122 -5.99 -17.93 -4.16
CA ASN A 122 -7.32 -18.51 -4.07
C ASN A 122 -8.28 -17.62 -3.26
N GLU A 123 -7.76 -16.81 -2.33
CA GLU A 123 -8.53 -15.83 -1.55
C GLU A 123 -8.84 -14.55 -2.36
N GLY A 124 -8.42 -14.49 -3.62
CA GLY A 124 -8.67 -13.39 -4.54
C GLY A 124 -7.62 -12.28 -4.51
N THR A 125 -6.65 -12.32 -3.60
CA THR A 125 -5.56 -11.33 -3.51
C THR A 125 -4.71 -11.35 -4.77
N TYR A 126 -4.46 -10.16 -5.33
CA TYR A 126 -3.55 -9.97 -6.47
C TYR A 126 -2.20 -9.49 -5.96
N ILE A 127 -1.13 -10.04 -6.53
CA ILE A 127 0.24 -9.68 -6.20
C ILE A 127 0.96 -9.36 -7.51
N PHE A 128 1.34 -8.10 -7.71
CA PHE A 128 1.99 -7.57 -8.91
C PHE A 128 3.47 -7.32 -8.65
N PHE A 129 4.33 -7.70 -9.59
CA PHE A 129 5.78 -7.57 -9.47
C PHE A 129 6.46 -7.66 -10.84
N ASN A 130 7.67 -7.12 -10.96
CA ASN A 130 8.44 -7.19 -12.22
C ASN A 130 9.48 -8.31 -12.21
N ASP A 131 10.17 -8.50 -11.08
CA ASP A 131 11.30 -9.42 -10.97
C ASP A 131 10.91 -10.68 -10.19
N VAL A 132 10.91 -11.83 -10.88
CA VAL A 132 10.59 -13.13 -10.27
C VAL A 132 11.71 -13.64 -9.36
N THR A 133 12.95 -13.20 -9.55
CA THR A 133 14.07 -13.60 -8.69
C THR A 133 13.90 -13.05 -7.27
N GLN A 134 13.21 -11.91 -7.15
CA GLN A 134 12.86 -11.29 -5.86
C GLN A 134 11.60 -11.89 -5.24
N TRP A 135 10.93 -12.83 -5.91
CA TRP A 135 9.67 -13.40 -5.44
C TRP A 135 9.80 -14.08 -4.08
N GLY A 136 10.91 -14.78 -3.81
CA GLY A 136 11.13 -15.42 -2.50
C GLY A 136 11.09 -14.39 -1.35
N LYS A 137 11.74 -13.23 -1.55
CA LYS A 137 11.74 -12.10 -0.59
C LYS A 137 10.33 -11.54 -0.42
N TYR A 138 9.63 -11.25 -1.53
CA TYR A 138 8.28 -10.69 -1.47
C TYR A 138 7.28 -11.66 -0.87
N LYS A 139 7.29 -12.93 -1.26
CA LYS A 139 6.41 -13.97 -0.73
C LYS A 139 6.49 -14.05 0.79
N ARG A 140 7.70 -14.06 1.36
CA ARG A 140 7.89 -14.07 2.81
C ARG A 140 7.28 -12.83 3.48
N LEU A 141 7.55 -11.63 2.95
CA LEU A 141 7.01 -10.38 3.49
C LEU A 141 5.48 -10.32 3.40
N VAL A 142 4.91 -10.78 2.28
CA VAL A 142 3.47 -10.84 2.07
C VAL A 142 2.83 -11.85 3.03
N GLN A 143 3.45 -13.01 3.24
CA GLN A 143 2.97 -13.99 4.20
C GLN A 143 2.98 -13.44 5.64
N GLU A 144 4.07 -12.81 6.08
CA GLU A 144 4.18 -12.16 7.39
C GLU A 144 3.15 -11.03 7.61
N CYS A 145 2.64 -10.41 6.54
CA CYS A 145 1.69 -9.31 6.64
C CYS A 145 0.22 -9.75 6.56
N LEU A 146 -0.07 -10.86 5.89
CA LEU A 146 -1.42 -11.34 5.61
C LEU A 146 -1.90 -12.48 6.51
N TYR A 147 -0.98 -13.22 7.14
CA TYR A 147 -1.20 -14.36 8.04
C TYR A 147 -0.60 -14.07 9.41
#